data_AF-A0AAX6E736-F1
#
_entry.id   AF-A0AAX6E736-F1
#
_cell.length_a   1.000
_cell.length_b   1.000
_cell.length_c   1.000
_cell.angle_alpha   90.00
_cell.angle_beta   90.00
_cell.angle_gamma   90.00
#
_symmetry.space_group_name_H-M   'P 1'
#
loop_
_entity.id
_entity.type
_entity.pdbx_description
1 polymer ?
#
loop_
_entity_poly.entity_id
_entity_poly.type
_entity_poly.pdbx_seq_one_letter_code
_entity_poly.pdbx_strand_id
1 'polypeptide(L)'
;MVRLEKKRDSVRIHIRALERSEDDNGRTANNPTPAPVDASSSSSGSNHINVPRTNQVAPTQVDEAAAAAEPPAAAATTFTSKLFKLLFFSHLLVLAILIAFLSIRGYFTKSPTFRLARYFTPLLSSVASAVVASLLCLLWTLAAPAKSLKHSLWLSPLSTCSMGVLLLLHSTAAGLAFGAVALALAVAQSFYACWITARLPYAYRVLSLSVSNVGFSATVGARVVLALAVSAVYSSFWALGVGSIAASADAGRLVPVYLLLLLLSLAWTMHVIRNVVHVAVSHIAHARLLRGADVSARDAFGRACGRAFGDVCVGSAAASAVGLFRGTARTMGLLAGGTDEFMFSCTGCCQGVADRLVEHANEWGFVHVGAYGKGFVRASEDTWGMFRQRRMEGLIDQDLTGSFCFLSGTAVGATSALIGGSWMLVVDSARATGVTVYAFVVGYFIMRIAMAWPQACVSAYHVAYAEDPRSDSTIPQRLRELERSPH
;
A
#
# COMPACT_ATOMS: atom_id res chain seq x y z
N MET A 1 -20.77 38.41 22.60
CA MET A 1 -21.98 37.97 21.87
C MET A 1 -22.22 38.75 20.57
N VAL A 2 -22.18 40.08 20.58
CA VAL A 2 -22.44 40.95 19.40
C VAL A 2 -21.63 40.60 18.13
N ARG A 3 -20.37 40.16 18.28
CA ARG A 3 -19.50 39.77 17.14
C ARG A 3 -19.90 38.44 16.48
N LEU A 4 -20.61 37.57 17.21
CA LEU A 4 -21.11 36.29 16.69
C LEU A 4 -22.46 36.46 15.98
N GLU A 5 -23.28 37.42 16.42
CA GLU A 5 -24.53 37.77 15.73
C GLU A 5 -24.25 38.41 14.37
N LYS A 6 -23.30 39.36 14.29
CA LYS A 6 -22.92 39.99 13.02
C LYS A 6 -22.39 38.98 11.99
N LYS A 7 -21.71 37.92 12.45
CA LYS A 7 -21.21 36.84 11.58
C LYS A 7 -22.34 35.91 11.11
N ARG A 8 -23.36 35.70 11.94
CA ARG A 8 -24.55 34.90 11.61
C ARG A 8 -25.42 35.59 10.56
N ASP A 9 -25.59 36.91 10.67
CA ASP A 9 -26.39 37.68 9.71
C ASP A 9 -25.71 37.78 8.35
N SER A 10 -24.38 37.94 8.33
CA SER A 10 -23.61 37.93 7.07
C SER A 10 -23.73 36.59 6.32
N VAL A 11 -23.82 35.47 7.04
CA VAL A 11 -24.00 34.14 6.43
C VAL A 11 -25.42 33.98 5.89
N ARG A 12 -26.45 34.46 6.60
CA ARG A 12 -27.84 34.43 6.11
C ARG A 12 -28.05 35.24 4.85
N ILE A 13 -27.38 36.40 4.74
CA ILE A 13 -27.46 37.24 3.53
C ILE A 13 -26.83 36.52 2.33
N HIS A 14 -25.71 35.84 2.54
CA HIS A 14 -25.05 35.06 1.47
C HIS A 14 -25.88 33.86 1.01
N ILE A 15 -26.54 33.16 1.93
CA ILE A 15 -27.42 32.03 1.60
C ILE A 15 -28.62 32.51 0.77
N ARG A 16 -29.27 33.62 1.15
CA ARG A 16 -30.39 34.18 0.37
C ARG A 16 -29.97 34.69 -1.01
N ALA A 17 -28.72 35.10 -1.18
CA ALA A 17 -28.19 35.51 -2.48
C ALA A 17 -27.95 34.30 -3.40
N LEU A 18 -27.57 33.15 -2.84
CA LEU A 18 -27.40 31.89 -3.58
C LEU A 18 -28.75 31.30 -3.99
N GLU A 19 -29.75 31.28 -3.10
CA GLU A 19 -31.10 30.80 -3.44
C GLU A 19 -31.73 31.63 -4.57
N ARG A 20 -31.51 32.95 -4.56
CA ARG A 20 -32.01 33.85 -5.62
C ARG A 20 -31.27 33.68 -6.95
N SER A 21 -30.04 33.15 -6.95
CA SER A 21 -29.29 32.80 -8.16
C SER A 21 -29.73 31.46 -8.76
N GLU A 22 -30.24 30.52 -7.96
CA GLU A 22 -30.76 29.24 -8.46
C GLU A 22 -32.13 29.40 -9.12
N ASP A 23 -33.00 30.26 -8.57
CA ASP A 23 -34.32 30.53 -9.15
C ASP A 23 -34.26 31.20 -10.54
N ASP A 24 -33.24 32.02 -10.80
CA ASP A 24 -33.08 32.72 -12.09
C ASP A 24 -32.55 31.78 -13.19
N ASN A 25 -31.80 30.74 -12.80
CA ASN A 25 -31.25 29.75 -13.72
C ASN A 25 -32.27 28.66 -14.11
N GLY A 26 -33.38 28.54 -13.37
CA GLY A 26 -34.46 27.61 -13.64
C GLY A 26 -35.48 28.09 -14.69
N ARG A 27 -35.42 29.35 -15.14
CA ARG A 27 -36.44 29.95 -16.03
C ARG A 27 -36.11 29.96 -17.53
N THR A 28 -34.93 29.51 -17.95
CA THR A 28 -34.47 29.64 -19.35
C THR A 28 -34.48 28.36 -20.19
N ALA A 29 -35.02 27.24 -19.70
CA ALA A 29 -35.15 26.01 -20.48
C ALA A 29 -36.61 25.74 -20.91
N ASN A 30 -37.07 26.37 -21.99
CA ASN A 30 -38.26 25.96 -22.73
C ASN A 30 -38.24 26.53 -24.17
N ASN A 31 -37.99 25.68 -25.18
CA ASN A 31 -38.54 25.84 -26.53
C ASN A 31 -38.41 24.52 -27.33
N PRO A 32 -39.18 24.30 -28.42
CA PRO A 32 -39.91 23.06 -28.63
C PRO A 32 -39.41 22.26 -29.84
N THR A 33 -39.90 21.02 -29.90
CA THR A 33 -39.82 20.00 -30.95
C THR A 33 -40.16 20.53 -32.36
N PRO A 34 -39.49 20.08 -33.43
CA PRO A 34 -40.00 20.17 -34.80
C PRO A 34 -40.59 18.82 -35.28
N ALA A 35 -41.73 18.92 -35.97
CA ALA A 35 -42.43 17.86 -36.70
C ALA A 35 -41.80 17.65 -38.12
N PRO A 36 -42.17 16.59 -38.86
CA PRO A 36 -41.41 16.10 -40.01
C PRO A 36 -41.77 16.82 -41.32
N VAL A 37 -40.83 16.85 -42.27
CA VAL A 37 -41.00 17.45 -43.61
C VAL A 37 -41.21 16.36 -44.65
N ASP A 38 -42.30 16.52 -45.40
CA ASP A 38 -42.69 15.71 -46.56
C ASP A 38 -41.79 15.92 -47.78
N ALA A 39 -41.70 14.87 -48.57
CA ALA A 39 -41.08 14.83 -49.88
C ALA A 39 -41.89 15.60 -50.93
N SER A 40 -41.21 16.37 -51.79
CA SER A 40 -41.61 16.48 -53.20
C SER A 40 -40.45 16.95 -54.08
N SER A 41 -40.48 16.41 -55.29
CA SER A 41 -39.56 16.51 -56.40
C SER A 41 -39.62 17.82 -57.17
N SER A 42 -38.48 18.31 -57.67
CA SER A 42 -38.41 18.95 -58.99
C SER A 42 -36.98 19.02 -59.53
N SER A 43 -36.90 18.72 -60.81
CA SER A 43 -35.75 18.58 -61.70
C SER A 43 -35.03 19.87 -62.12
N SER A 44 -33.80 19.67 -62.62
CA SER A 44 -33.19 20.32 -63.80
C SER A 44 -32.10 21.36 -63.54
N GLY A 45 -30.99 21.23 -64.30
CA GLY A 45 -30.07 22.34 -64.59
C GLY A 45 -28.59 22.06 -64.36
N SER A 46 -27.95 21.44 -65.36
CA SER A 46 -26.48 21.40 -65.55
C SER A 46 -25.85 22.80 -65.55
N ASN A 47 -24.67 22.97 -64.93
CA ASN A 47 -23.53 23.65 -65.55
C ASN A 47 -22.23 23.48 -64.73
N HIS A 48 -21.20 22.99 -65.41
CA HIS A 48 -19.82 22.88 -64.97
C HIS A 48 -19.16 24.25 -64.78
N ILE A 49 -18.55 24.50 -63.62
CA ILE A 49 -17.44 25.45 -63.47
C ILE A 49 -16.37 24.81 -62.56
N ASN A 50 -15.18 24.59 -63.14
CA ASN A 50 -13.98 24.13 -62.48
C ASN A 50 -13.44 25.19 -61.51
N VAL A 51 -13.23 24.81 -60.25
CA VAL A 51 -12.44 25.57 -59.26
C VAL A 51 -11.32 24.67 -58.76
N PRO A 52 -10.02 25.01 -58.93
CA PRO A 52 -8.94 24.21 -58.37
C PRO A 52 -8.73 24.61 -56.90
N ARG A 53 -9.11 23.74 -55.96
CA ARG A 53 -8.77 23.88 -54.54
C ARG A 53 -7.82 22.76 -54.10
N THR A 54 -6.56 23.14 -53.94
CA THR A 54 -5.66 22.81 -52.82
C THR A 54 -5.77 21.41 -52.19
N ASN A 55 -4.71 20.62 -52.41
CA ASN A 55 -4.24 19.46 -51.65
C ASN A 55 -4.94 19.22 -50.29
N GLN A 56 -5.83 18.23 -50.25
CA GLN A 56 -6.12 17.51 -49.02
C GLN A 56 -5.07 16.42 -48.84
N VAL A 57 -4.15 16.65 -47.92
CA VAL A 57 -3.37 15.59 -47.28
C VAL A 57 -4.34 14.83 -46.38
N ALA A 58 -4.59 13.56 -46.68
CA ALA A 58 -5.37 12.68 -45.82
C ALA A 58 -4.73 12.62 -44.42
N PRO A 59 -5.50 12.73 -43.31
CA PRO A 59 -4.96 12.40 -42.01
C PRO A 59 -4.63 10.91 -41.99
N THR A 60 -3.37 10.64 -41.74
CA THR A 60 -2.74 9.35 -41.44
C THR A 60 -3.67 8.45 -40.62
N GLN A 61 -3.90 7.22 -41.11
CA GLN A 61 -4.53 6.09 -40.41
C GLN A 61 -3.73 5.59 -39.18
N VAL A 62 -2.92 6.46 -38.57
CA VAL A 62 -2.11 6.14 -37.38
C VAL A 62 -2.93 6.37 -36.09
N ASP A 63 -3.96 7.20 -36.13
CA ASP A 63 -4.77 7.51 -34.93
C ASP A 63 -5.89 6.49 -34.66
N GLU A 64 -6.26 5.66 -35.63
CA GLU A 64 -7.35 4.68 -35.47
C GLU A 64 -6.86 3.30 -35.02
N ALA A 65 -5.56 3.00 -35.23
CA ALA A 65 -4.94 1.75 -34.77
C ALA A 65 -4.54 1.78 -33.28
N ALA A 66 -4.44 2.96 -32.66
CA ALA A 66 -4.11 3.10 -31.24
C ALA A 66 -5.35 3.09 -30.31
N ALA A 67 -6.56 3.29 -30.86
CA ALA A 67 -7.80 3.41 -30.09
C ALA A 67 -8.62 2.11 -29.99
N ALA A 68 -8.21 1.03 -30.68
CA ALA A 68 -8.94 -0.22 -30.76
C ALA A 68 -8.19 -1.44 -30.21
N ALA A 69 -7.33 -1.26 -29.19
CA ALA A 69 -6.82 -2.39 -28.43
C ALA A 69 -7.93 -2.91 -27.51
N GLU A 70 -8.71 -3.89 -28.01
CA GLU A 70 -9.51 -4.78 -27.18
C GLU A 70 -8.69 -5.22 -25.94
N PRO A 71 -9.32 -5.33 -24.74
CA PRO A 71 -8.61 -5.88 -23.60
C PRO A 71 -8.11 -7.29 -23.98
N PRO A 72 -6.81 -7.58 -23.87
CA PRO A 72 -6.31 -8.91 -24.21
C PRO A 72 -7.10 -9.94 -23.41
N ALA A 73 -7.59 -10.96 -24.11
CA ALA A 73 -8.33 -12.08 -23.54
C ALA A 73 -7.69 -12.50 -22.21
N ALA A 74 -8.50 -12.57 -21.14
CA ALA A 74 -8.03 -12.82 -19.78
C ALA A 74 -6.96 -13.92 -19.77
N ALA A 75 -5.71 -13.54 -19.53
CA ALA A 75 -4.59 -14.46 -19.63
C ALA A 75 -4.82 -15.66 -18.70
N ALA A 76 -4.59 -16.87 -19.21
CA ALA A 76 -4.76 -18.08 -18.42
C ALA A 76 -3.87 -18.03 -17.16
N THR A 77 -4.44 -18.38 -16.00
CA THR A 77 -3.70 -18.42 -14.74
C THR A 77 -2.48 -19.34 -14.88
N THR A 78 -1.29 -18.82 -14.59
CA THR A 78 -0.04 -19.57 -14.72
C THR A 78 0.02 -20.74 -13.72
N PHE A 79 0.81 -21.77 -14.03
CA PHE A 79 1.06 -22.88 -13.10
C PHE A 79 1.59 -22.38 -11.75
N THR A 80 2.53 -21.43 -11.77
CA THR A 80 3.10 -20.79 -10.57
C THR A 80 2.02 -20.13 -9.71
N SER A 81 1.09 -19.40 -10.33
CA SER A 81 -0.04 -18.76 -9.63
C SER A 81 -0.91 -19.81 -8.91
N LYS A 82 -1.23 -20.93 -9.59
CA LYS A 82 -1.99 -22.03 -8.98
C LYS A 82 -1.25 -22.69 -7.81
N LEU A 83 0.05 -22.94 -7.97
CA LEU A 83 0.89 -23.56 -6.94
C LEU A 83 0.97 -22.69 -5.68
N PHE A 84 1.26 -21.39 -5.83
CA PHE A 84 1.35 -20.48 -4.68
C PHE A 84 0.01 -20.25 -4.00
N LYS A 85 -1.09 -20.25 -4.76
CA LYS A 85 -2.45 -20.24 -4.19
C LYS A 85 -2.69 -21.47 -3.31
N LEU A 86 -2.36 -22.67 -3.82
CA LEU A 86 -2.49 -23.90 -3.05
C LEU A 86 -1.60 -23.88 -1.81
N LEU A 87 -0.33 -23.49 -1.98
CA LEU A 87 0.66 -23.42 -0.90
C LEU A 87 0.21 -22.47 0.22
N PHE A 88 -0.35 -21.32 -0.15
CA PHE A 88 -0.88 -20.35 0.82
C PHE A 88 -2.05 -20.92 1.61
N PHE A 89 -3.03 -21.56 0.98
CA PHE A 89 -4.15 -22.16 1.73
C PHE A 89 -3.71 -23.36 2.57
N SER A 90 -2.80 -24.20 2.06
CA SER A 90 -2.24 -25.30 2.86
C SER A 90 -1.48 -24.79 4.08
N HIS A 91 -0.73 -23.68 3.95
CA HIS A 91 -0.03 -23.09 5.09
C HIS A 91 -1.01 -22.60 6.17
N LEU A 92 -2.11 -21.95 5.78
CA LEU A 92 -3.12 -21.49 6.74
C LEU A 92 -3.81 -22.66 7.45
N LEU A 93 -4.08 -23.75 6.73
CA LEU A 93 -4.64 -24.96 7.31
C LEU A 93 -3.67 -25.62 8.30
N VAL A 94 -2.41 -25.82 7.90
CA VAL A 94 -1.37 -26.40 8.77
C VAL A 94 -1.16 -25.52 10.01
N LEU A 95 -1.14 -24.20 9.85
CA LEU A 95 -1.05 -23.25 10.95
C LEU A 95 -2.24 -23.39 11.90
N ALA A 96 -3.46 -23.48 11.37
CA ALA A 96 -4.65 -23.60 12.19
C ALA A 96 -4.65 -24.91 12.99
N ILE A 97 -4.24 -26.02 12.37
CA ILE A 97 -4.06 -27.32 13.05
C ILE A 97 -2.98 -27.21 14.12
N LEU A 98 -1.85 -26.57 13.81
CA LEU A 98 -0.74 -26.37 14.75
C LEU A 98 -1.20 -25.56 15.97
N ILE A 99 -1.87 -24.42 15.77
CA ILE A 99 -2.39 -23.58 16.86
C ILE A 99 -3.41 -24.36 17.69
N ALA A 100 -4.35 -25.05 17.05
CA ALA A 100 -5.34 -25.87 17.76
C ALA A 100 -4.67 -26.96 18.60
N PHE A 101 -3.71 -27.70 18.03
CA PHE A 101 -2.94 -28.72 18.75
C PHE A 101 -2.18 -28.15 19.94
N LEU A 102 -1.48 -27.02 19.75
CA LEU A 102 -0.74 -26.35 20.83
C LEU A 102 -1.68 -25.82 21.92
N SER A 103 -2.84 -25.27 21.55
CA SER A 103 -3.85 -24.78 22.49
C SER A 103 -4.45 -25.92 23.31
N ILE A 104 -4.78 -27.05 22.67
CA ILE A 104 -5.28 -28.25 23.36
C ILE A 104 -4.22 -28.78 24.32
N ARG A 105 -2.96 -28.93 23.87
CA ARG A 105 -1.86 -29.38 24.73
C ARG A 105 -1.67 -28.45 25.93
N GLY A 106 -1.60 -27.13 25.69
CA GLY A 106 -1.45 -26.12 26.73
C GLY A 106 -2.59 -26.14 27.76
N TYR A 107 -3.82 -26.44 27.32
CA TYR A 107 -4.97 -26.63 28.21
C TYR A 107 -4.83 -27.88 29.09
N PHE A 108 -4.44 -29.02 28.51
CA PHE A 108 -4.32 -30.29 29.24
C PHE A 108 -3.13 -30.32 30.21
N THR A 109 -2.03 -29.62 29.91
CA THR A 109 -0.85 -29.57 30.80
C THR A 109 -1.04 -28.73 32.07
N LYS A 110 -2.28 -28.30 32.40
CA LYS A 110 -2.70 -27.63 33.65
C LYS A 110 -1.58 -26.88 34.37
N SER A 111 -1.08 -25.80 33.79
CA SER A 111 -0.35 -24.80 34.56
C SER A 111 -1.38 -23.86 35.21
N PRO A 112 -1.54 -23.86 36.55
CA PRO A 112 -2.49 -22.99 37.26
C PRO A 112 -2.15 -21.49 37.15
N THR A 113 -1.09 -21.12 36.42
CA THR A 113 -0.65 -19.73 36.22
C THR A 113 -1.05 -19.12 34.88
N PHE A 114 -1.62 -19.87 33.93
CA PHE A 114 -2.06 -19.31 32.65
C PHE A 114 -3.47 -18.71 32.75
N ARG A 115 -3.57 -17.52 33.37
CA ARG A 115 -4.79 -16.71 33.36
C ARG A 115 -4.98 -16.07 31.99
N LEU A 116 -5.44 -16.87 31.03
CA LEU A 116 -5.66 -16.53 29.62
C LEU A 116 -6.27 -15.12 29.45
N ALA A 117 -7.34 -14.81 30.18
CA ALA A 117 -8.01 -13.52 30.09
C ALA A 117 -7.11 -12.30 30.37
N ARG A 118 -6.15 -12.40 31.32
CA ARG A 118 -5.24 -11.29 31.66
C ARG A 118 -4.20 -11.02 30.59
N TYR A 119 -3.80 -12.05 29.84
CA TYR A 119 -2.85 -11.94 28.73
C TYR A 119 -3.54 -11.47 27.43
N PHE A 120 -4.76 -11.94 27.18
CA PHE A 120 -5.48 -11.62 25.94
C PHE A 120 -6.11 -10.22 25.93
N THR A 121 -6.51 -9.67 27.08
CA THR A 121 -7.16 -8.34 27.11
C THR A 121 -6.24 -7.22 26.61
N PRO A 122 -4.98 -7.11 27.07
CA PRO A 122 -4.05 -6.06 26.60
C PRO A 122 -3.62 -6.29 25.15
N LEU A 123 -3.59 -7.55 24.72
CA LEU A 123 -3.30 -7.92 23.35
C LEU A 123 -4.42 -7.45 22.41
N LEU A 124 -5.68 -7.75 22.74
CA LEU A 124 -6.84 -7.32 21.97
C LEU A 124 -6.99 -5.80 21.96
N SER A 125 -6.72 -5.10 23.07
CA SER A 125 -6.76 -3.64 23.12
C SER A 125 -5.70 -3.02 22.20
N SER A 126 -4.50 -3.62 22.11
CA SER A 126 -3.45 -3.18 21.19
C SER A 126 -3.81 -3.42 19.71
N VAL A 127 -4.50 -4.52 19.38
CA VAL A 127 -4.98 -4.78 18.02
C VAL A 127 -6.09 -3.79 17.65
N ALA A 128 -7.03 -3.53 18.56
CA ALA A 128 -8.10 -2.56 18.35
C ALA A 128 -7.55 -1.14 18.16
N SER A 129 -6.58 -0.72 18.99
CA SER A 129 -5.94 0.60 18.85
C SER A 129 -5.16 0.73 17.54
N ALA A 130 -4.48 -0.34 17.09
CA ALA A 130 -3.83 -0.38 15.79
C ALA A 130 -4.81 -0.15 14.63
N VAL A 131 -5.97 -0.82 14.64
CA VAL A 131 -7.01 -0.66 13.60
C VAL A 131 -7.53 0.78 13.59
N VAL A 132 -7.87 1.32 14.76
CA VAL A 132 -8.38 2.70 14.87
C VAL A 132 -7.33 3.72 14.41
N ALA A 133 -6.10 3.61 14.89
CA ALA A 133 -5.00 4.50 14.49
C ALA A 133 -4.72 4.41 12.98
N SER A 134 -4.76 3.21 12.41
CA SER A 134 -4.55 2.99 10.98
C SER A 134 -5.66 3.61 10.13
N LEU A 135 -6.92 3.49 10.57
CA LEU A 135 -8.05 4.12 9.90
C LEU A 135 -7.97 5.64 9.96
N LEU A 136 -7.64 6.21 11.13
CA LEU A 136 -7.46 7.65 11.29
C LEU A 136 -6.33 8.17 10.40
N CYS A 137 -5.20 7.46 10.35
CA CYS A 137 -4.07 7.86 9.50
C CYS A 137 -4.39 7.69 8.00
N LEU A 138 -5.14 6.66 7.61
CA LEU A 138 -5.65 6.52 6.24
C LEU A 138 -6.57 7.67 5.86
N LEU A 139 -7.58 7.97 6.67
CA LEU A 139 -8.51 9.08 6.42
C LEU A 139 -7.76 10.42 6.33
N TRP A 140 -6.80 10.66 7.23
CA TRP A 140 -5.94 11.84 7.17
C TRP A 140 -5.14 11.88 5.86
N THR A 141 -4.57 10.76 5.45
CA THR A 141 -3.77 10.67 4.22
C THR A 141 -4.61 10.92 2.97
N LEU A 142 -5.86 10.44 2.95
CA LEU A 142 -6.78 10.68 1.85
C LEU A 142 -7.29 12.13 1.83
N ALA A 143 -7.48 12.76 3.00
CA ALA A 143 -7.97 14.14 3.10
C ALA A 143 -6.86 15.20 2.89
N ALA A 144 -5.64 14.92 3.37
CA ALA A 144 -4.52 15.86 3.37
C ALA A 144 -3.17 15.13 3.18
N PRO A 145 -2.91 14.56 1.99
CA PRO A 145 -1.74 13.70 1.72
C PRO A 145 -0.41 14.37 2.03
N ALA A 146 -0.23 15.63 1.60
CA ALA A 146 1.00 16.39 1.85
C ALA A 146 1.28 16.58 3.36
N LYS A 147 0.24 16.93 4.13
CA LYS A 147 0.37 17.10 5.58
C LYS A 147 0.64 15.76 6.26
N SER A 148 -0.05 14.70 5.84
CA SER A 148 0.14 13.35 6.38
C SER A 148 1.59 12.90 6.28
N LEU A 149 2.18 13.03 5.09
CA LEU A 149 3.56 12.64 4.82
C LEU A 149 4.54 13.44 5.70
N LYS A 150 4.35 14.77 5.81
CA LYS A 150 5.16 15.61 6.68
C LYS A 150 5.09 15.18 8.14
N HIS A 151 3.89 14.93 8.68
CA HIS A 151 3.71 14.58 10.08
C HIS A 151 4.24 13.18 10.40
N SER A 152 4.08 12.22 9.48
CA SER A 152 4.59 10.86 9.65
C SER A 152 6.11 10.81 9.83
N LEU A 153 6.85 11.74 9.22
CA LEU A 153 8.32 11.83 9.36
C LEU A 153 8.78 12.15 10.77
N TRP A 154 8.00 12.94 11.52
CA TRP A 154 8.33 13.35 12.89
C TRP A 154 7.66 12.45 13.93
N LEU A 155 6.45 11.96 13.65
CA LEU A 155 5.71 11.10 14.57
C LEU A 155 6.37 9.73 14.75
N SER A 156 6.96 9.19 13.68
CA SER A 156 7.65 7.89 13.72
C SER A 156 8.83 7.85 14.70
N PRO A 157 9.87 8.71 14.59
CA PRO A 157 11.00 8.67 15.50
C PRO A 157 10.59 8.95 16.94
N LEU A 158 9.65 9.87 17.17
CA LEU A 158 9.15 10.19 18.51
C LEU A 158 8.49 8.99 19.18
N SER A 159 7.52 8.36 18.51
CA SER A 159 6.81 7.19 19.04
C SER A 159 7.73 5.98 19.20
N THR A 160 8.65 5.75 18.26
CA THR A 160 9.65 4.68 18.34
C THR A 160 10.61 4.90 19.50
N CYS A 161 11.02 6.14 19.76
CA CYS A 161 11.83 6.51 20.93
C CYS A 161 11.09 6.23 22.24
N SER A 162 9.83 6.67 22.35
CA SER A 162 8.99 6.40 23.53
C SER A 162 8.82 4.90 23.79
N MET A 163 8.61 4.10 22.73
CA MET A 163 8.57 2.63 22.84
C MET A 163 9.92 2.06 23.31
N GLY A 164 11.04 2.57 22.79
CA GLY A 164 12.38 2.17 23.22
C GLY A 164 12.60 2.42 24.71
N VAL A 165 12.23 3.60 25.20
CA VAL A 165 12.29 3.93 26.64
C VAL A 165 11.42 2.97 27.45
N LEU A 166 10.18 2.70 27.03
CA LEU A 166 9.30 1.74 27.70
C LEU A 166 9.95 0.35 27.82
N LEU A 167 10.57 -0.14 26.75
CA LEU A 167 11.26 -1.44 26.74
C LEU A 167 12.49 -1.48 27.67
N LEU A 168 13.23 -0.36 27.77
CA LEU A 168 14.35 -0.25 28.71
C LEU A 168 13.87 -0.27 30.18
N LEU A 169 12.71 0.31 30.47
CA LEU A 169 12.13 0.30 31.82
C LEU A 169 11.76 -1.11 32.30
N HIS A 170 11.57 -2.08 31.40
CA HIS A 170 11.23 -3.46 31.77
C HIS A 170 12.39 -4.22 32.47
N SER A 171 13.61 -3.68 32.47
CA SER A 171 14.82 -4.26 33.09
C SER A 171 15.13 -5.75 32.79
N THR A 172 14.50 -6.32 31.75
CA THR A 172 14.78 -7.68 31.24
C THR A 172 15.87 -7.64 30.18
N ALA A 173 16.66 -8.72 30.04
CA ALA A 173 17.67 -8.82 28.98
C ALA A 173 17.07 -8.63 27.58
N ALA A 174 15.90 -9.20 27.32
CA ALA A 174 15.16 -9.01 26.08
C ALA A 174 14.66 -7.56 25.93
N GLY A 175 14.14 -6.95 27.00
CA GLY A 175 13.69 -5.55 26.99
C GLY A 175 14.85 -4.58 26.68
N LEU A 176 16.03 -4.81 27.26
CA LEU A 176 17.24 -4.05 26.96
C LEU A 176 17.66 -4.18 25.49
N ALA A 177 17.69 -5.40 24.95
CA ALA A 177 18.05 -5.63 23.56
C ALA A 177 17.07 -4.96 22.58
N PHE A 178 15.76 -5.19 22.74
CA PHE A 178 14.75 -4.57 21.87
C PHE A 178 14.65 -3.05 22.06
N GLY A 179 14.84 -2.56 23.29
CA GLY A 179 14.86 -1.13 23.61
C GLY A 179 16.04 -0.41 22.95
N ALA A 180 17.25 -0.98 23.02
CA ALA A 180 18.42 -0.45 22.34
C ALA A 180 18.24 -0.40 20.82
N VAL A 181 17.71 -1.46 20.22
CA VAL A 181 17.39 -1.50 18.78
C VAL A 181 16.35 -0.45 18.41
N ALA A 182 15.30 -0.28 19.22
CA ALA A 182 14.26 0.73 18.98
C ALA A 182 14.82 2.16 19.04
N LEU A 183 15.71 2.45 20.00
CA LEU A 183 16.38 3.75 20.08
C LEU A 183 17.31 4.01 18.89
N ALA A 184 18.10 3.02 18.48
CA ALA A 184 18.93 3.12 17.30
C ALA A 184 18.08 3.38 16.03
N LEU A 185 16.94 2.70 15.91
CA LEU A 185 15.98 2.93 14.83
C LEU A 185 15.38 4.33 14.89
N ALA A 186 15.03 4.85 16.07
CA ALA A 186 14.51 6.20 16.24
C ALA A 186 15.52 7.28 15.81
N VAL A 187 16.79 7.09 16.15
CA VAL A 187 17.90 7.97 15.70
C VAL A 187 18.05 7.91 14.19
N ALA A 188 18.08 6.70 13.60
CA ALA A 188 18.17 6.52 12.15
C ALA A 188 16.98 7.16 11.41
N GLN A 189 15.76 7.00 11.93
CA GLN A 189 14.55 7.65 11.39
C GLN A 189 14.64 9.19 11.47
N SER A 190 15.22 9.73 12.53
CA SER A 190 15.42 11.18 12.70
C SER A 190 16.40 11.74 11.67
N PHE A 191 17.54 11.07 11.46
CA PHE A 191 18.49 11.44 10.40
C PHE A 191 17.86 11.33 9.01
N TYR A 192 17.12 10.26 8.76
CA TYR A 192 16.40 10.08 7.50
C TYR A 192 15.37 11.19 7.26
N ALA A 193 14.62 11.58 8.28
CA ALA A 193 13.63 12.65 8.20
C ALA A 193 14.27 14.00 7.87
N CYS A 194 15.46 14.30 8.41
CA CYS A 194 16.22 15.50 8.05
C CYS A 194 16.74 15.46 6.60
N TRP A 195 17.29 14.32 6.18
CA TRP A 195 17.91 14.17 4.85
C TRP A 195 16.90 14.28 3.70
N ILE A 196 15.70 13.75 3.87
CA ILE A 196 14.69 13.67 2.81
C ILE A 196 13.94 14.99 2.56
N THR A 197 14.13 16.01 3.40
CA THR A 197 13.38 17.27 3.37
C THR A 197 13.37 17.95 2.00
N ALA A 198 14.49 17.91 1.26
CA ALA A 198 14.61 18.48 -0.08
C ALA A 198 13.72 17.79 -1.13
N ARG A 199 13.40 16.51 -0.94
CA ARG A 199 12.59 15.70 -1.88
C ARG A 199 11.09 15.79 -1.63
N LEU A 200 10.70 16.33 -0.47
CA LEU A 200 9.31 16.43 -0.03
C LEU A 200 8.36 17.16 -0.97
N PRO A 201 8.72 18.32 -1.57
CA PRO A 201 7.79 19.06 -2.43
C PRO A 201 7.24 18.22 -3.59
N TYR A 202 8.09 17.38 -4.18
CA TYR A 202 7.68 16.49 -5.25
C TYR A 202 6.81 15.34 -4.78
N ALA A 203 7.21 14.66 -3.70
CA ALA A 203 6.42 13.57 -3.14
C ALA A 203 5.02 14.03 -2.71
N TYR A 204 4.90 15.24 -2.15
CA TYR A 204 3.60 15.82 -1.84
C TYR A 204 2.72 15.99 -3.08
N ARG A 205 3.30 16.48 -4.18
CA ARG A 205 2.57 16.71 -5.42
C ARG A 205 2.12 15.40 -6.05
N VAL A 206 3.01 14.42 -6.17
CA VAL A 206 2.68 13.09 -6.72
C VAL A 206 1.62 12.39 -5.88
N LEU A 207 1.79 12.36 -4.55
CA LEU A 207 0.83 11.71 -3.67
C LEU A 207 -0.54 12.40 -3.72
N SER A 208 -0.57 13.74 -3.76
CA SER A 208 -1.83 14.49 -3.83
C SER A 208 -2.57 14.25 -5.14
N LEU A 209 -1.87 14.31 -6.28
CA LEU A 209 -2.45 14.05 -7.61
C LEU A 209 -2.95 12.61 -7.73
N SER A 210 -2.14 11.65 -7.29
CA SER A 210 -2.48 10.22 -7.37
C SER A 210 -3.74 9.89 -6.56
N VAL A 211 -3.84 10.43 -5.34
CA VAL A 211 -5.01 10.20 -4.47
C VAL A 211 -6.24 10.96 -4.96
N SER A 212 -6.08 12.20 -5.44
CA SER A 212 -7.22 13.01 -5.93
C SER A 212 -7.86 12.42 -7.17
N ASN A 213 -7.06 11.79 -8.05
CA ASN A 213 -7.57 11.20 -9.29
C ASN A 213 -8.52 10.03 -9.03
N VAL A 214 -8.32 9.26 -7.97
CA VAL A 214 -9.23 8.17 -7.56
C VAL A 214 -10.40 8.71 -6.74
N GLY A 215 -10.15 9.73 -5.92
CA GLY A 215 -11.14 10.28 -4.99
C GLY A 215 -11.47 9.33 -3.84
N PHE A 216 -12.15 9.85 -2.82
CA PHE A 216 -12.66 9.01 -1.73
C PHE A 216 -13.91 8.27 -2.22
N SER A 217 -13.87 6.94 -2.21
CA SER A 217 -15.02 6.08 -2.49
C SER A 217 -15.38 5.24 -1.26
N ALA A 218 -16.61 5.40 -0.77
CA ALA A 218 -17.10 4.65 0.40
C ALA A 218 -17.06 3.13 0.16
N THR A 219 -17.24 2.68 -1.08
CA THR A 219 -17.20 1.24 -1.43
C THR A 219 -15.80 0.67 -1.35
N VAL A 220 -14.78 1.43 -1.76
CA VAL A 220 -13.36 1.06 -1.59
C VAL A 220 -12.99 1.09 -0.11
N GLY A 221 -13.42 2.13 0.62
CA GLY A 221 -13.23 2.25 2.06
C GLY A 221 -13.79 1.06 2.83
N ALA A 222 -15.00 0.61 2.52
CA ALA A 222 -15.60 -0.56 3.16
C ALA A 222 -14.76 -1.85 2.94
N ARG A 223 -14.17 -2.02 1.75
CA ARG A 223 -13.29 -3.18 1.46
C ARG A 223 -11.95 -3.10 2.17
N VAL A 224 -11.38 -1.91 2.31
CA VAL A 224 -10.16 -1.71 3.10
C VAL A 224 -10.41 -1.94 4.58
N VAL A 225 -11.53 -1.45 5.12
CA VAL A 225 -11.96 -1.74 6.50
C VAL A 225 -12.13 -3.25 6.71
N LEU A 226 -12.74 -3.95 5.75
CA LEU A 226 -12.85 -5.42 5.81
C LEU A 226 -11.46 -6.09 5.84
N ALA A 227 -10.50 -5.63 5.02
CA ALA A 227 -9.14 -6.16 5.03
C ALA A 227 -8.44 -5.95 6.38
N LEU A 228 -8.66 -4.78 7.02
CA LEU A 228 -8.16 -4.51 8.37
C LEU A 228 -8.85 -5.35 9.45
N ALA A 229 -10.14 -5.63 9.31
CA ALA A 229 -10.86 -6.53 10.21
C ALA A 229 -10.34 -7.98 10.09
N VAL A 230 -10.13 -8.45 8.86
CA VAL A 230 -9.55 -9.79 8.60
C VAL A 230 -8.14 -9.89 9.19
N SER A 231 -7.29 -8.87 9.02
CA SER A 231 -5.94 -8.88 9.60
C SER A 231 -5.96 -8.82 11.14
N ALA A 232 -6.89 -8.07 11.74
CA ALA A 232 -7.09 -8.05 13.19
C ALA A 232 -7.50 -9.44 13.73
N VAL A 233 -8.51 -10.07 13.12
CA VAL A 233 -8.97 -11.42 13.50
C VAL A 233 -7.84 -12.43 13.37
N TYR A 234 -7.11 -12.39 12.25
CA TYR A 234 -5.96 -13.27 12.03
C TYR A 234 -4.85 -13.05 13.06
N SER A 235 -4.53 -11.80 13.41
CA SER A 235 -3.54 -11.49 14.45
C SER A 235 -3.96 -12.03 15.81
N SER A 236 -5.23 -11.85 16.19
CA SER A 236 -5.78 -12.40 17.43
C SER A 236 -5.72 -13.93 17.46
N PHE A 237 -6.03 -14.59 16.34
CA PHE A 237 -5.88 -16.03 16.20
C PHE A 237 -4.43 -16.47 16.32
N TRP A 238 -3.51 -15.78 15.65
CA TRP A 238 -2.08 -16.05 15.71
C TRP A 238 -1.51 -15.90 17.14
N ALA A 239 -2.01 -14.94 17.92
CA ALA A 239 -1.61 -14.74 19.31
C ALA A 239 -1.96 -15.93 20.22
N LEU A 240 -3.00 -16.71 19.90
CA LEU A 240 -3.29 -17.99 20.57
C LEU A 240 -2.14 -18.98 20.42
N GLY A 241 -1.51 -19.02 19.24
CA GLY A 241 -0.34 -19.86 18.98
C GLY A 241 0.83 -19.51 19.89
N VAL A 242 1.22 -18.23 19.95
CA VAL A 242 2.31 -17.77 20.81
C VAL A 242 2.01 -17.99 22.29
N GLY A 243 0.78 -17.66 22.73
CA GLY A 243 0.34 -17.90 24.10
C GLY A 243 0.42 -19.38 24.49
N SER A 244 0.05 -20.28 23.58
CA SER A 244 0.08 -21.73 23.79
C SER A 244 1.51 -22.27 23.92
N ILE A 245 2.45 -21.76 23.12
CA ILE A 245 3.88 -22.10 23.23
C ILE A 245 4.42 -21.65 24.59
N ALA A 246 4.11 -20.43 25.00
CA ALA A 246 4.55 -19.88 26.29
C ALA A 246 3.99 -20.66 27.50
N ALA A 247 2.87 -21.37 27.33
CA ALA A 247 2.27 -22.22 28.38
C ALA A 247 2.81 -23.66 28.39
N SER A 248 3.54 -24.08 27.36
CA SER A 248 3.98 -25.48 27.19
C SER A 248 5.32 -25.74 27.90
N ALA A 249 5.33 -26.60 28.92
CA ALA A 249 6.51 -26.88 29.76
C ALA A 249 7.66 -27.62 29.05
N ASP A 250 7.38 -28.41 28.00
CA ASP A 250 8.37 -29.29 27.36
C ASP A 250 8.93 -28.77 26.02
N ALA A 251 8.56 -27.55 25.59
CA ALA A 251 8.84 -27.10 24.22
C ALA A 251 10.31 -26.68 23.98
N GLY A 252 11.17 -26.68 25.02
CA GLY A 252 12.41 -25.89 25.10
C GLY A 252 13.32 -25.93 23.87
N ARG A 253 13.52 -27.09 23.23
CA ARG A 253 14.41 -27.20 22.05
C ARG A 253 13.75 -26.75 20.74
N LEU A 254 12.42 -26.85 20.63
CA LEU A 254 11.68 -26.54 19.39
C LEU A 254 10.97 -25.17 19.43
N VAL A 255 10.91 -24.49 20.59
CA VAL A 255 10.34 -23.14 20.71
C VAL A 255 10.84 -22.17 19.62
N PRO A 256 12.15 -22.06 19.33
CA PRO A 256 12.63 -21.11 18.32
C PRO A 256 12.10 -21.46 16.92
N VAL A 257 11.98 -22.74 16.60
CA VAL A 257 11.45 -23.21 15.31
C VAL A 257 9.97 -22.88 15.19
N TYR A 258 9.17 -23.15 16.23
CA TYR A 258 7.74 -22.80 16.23
C TYR A 258 7.52 -21.29 16.12
N LEU A 259 8.29 -20.48 16.85
CA LEU A 259 8.22 -19.03 16.76
C LEU A 259 8.60 -18.52 15.37
N LEU A 260 9.66 -19.08 14.76
CA LEU A 260 10.06 -18.73 13.40
C LEU A 260 8.95 -19.05 12.37
N LEU A 261 8.37 -20.25 12.45
CA LEU A 261 7.27 -20.67 11.56
C LEU A 261 6.04 -19.77 11.73
N LEU A 262 5.69 -19.44 12.99
CA LEU A 262 4.63 -18.50 13.30
C LEU A 262 4.91 -17.11 12.71
N LEU A 263 6.11 -16.56 12.91
CA LEU A 263 6.46 -15.23 12.39
C LEU A 263 6.46 -15.19 10.86
N LEU A 264 6.98 -16.24 10.20
CA LEU A 264 6.94 -16.36 8.75
C LEU A 264 5.51 -16.39 8.22
N SER A 265 4.63 -17.14 8.88
CA SER A 265 3.21 -17.21 8.54
C SER A 265 2.47 -15.89 8.80
N LEU A 266 2.80 -15.18 9.89
CA LEU A 266 2.27 -13.84 10.18
C LEU A 266 2.66 -12.87 9.06
N ALA A 267 3.96 -12.78 8.77
CA ALA A 267 4.49 -11.88 7.77
C ALA A 267 3.88 -12.16 6.39
N TRP A 268 3.88 -13.42 5.94
CA TRP A 268 3.39 -13.77 4.62
C TRP A 268 1.89 -13.49 4.47
N THR A 269 1.07 -13.85 5.46
CA THR A 269 -0.37 -13.58 5.45
C THR A 269 -0.67 -12.07 5.45
N MET A 270 0.03 -11.28 6.27
CA MET A 270 -0.12 -9.83 6.29
C MET A 270 0.26 -9.19 4.95
N HIS A 271 1.33 -9.66 4.32
CA HIS A 271 1.73 -9.21 2.99
C HIS A 271 0.72 -9.61 1.91
N VAL A 272 0.06 -10.77 2.00
CA VAL A 272 -1.01 -11.16 1.07
C VAL A 272 -2.20 -10.22 1.23
N ILE A 273 -2.68 -9.97 2.45
CA ILE A 273 -3.81 -9.06 2.69
C ILE A 273 -3.49 -7.64 2.16
N ARG A 274 -2.29 -7.14 2.45
CA ARG A 274 -1.81 -5.85 1.93
C ARG A 274 -1.85 -5.80 0.41
N ASN A 275 -1.26 -6.80 -0.26
CA ASN A 275 -1.12 -6.80 -1.71
C ASN A 275 -2.46 -7.05 -2.43
N VAL A 276 -3.43 -7.73 -1.79
CA VAL A 276 -4.82 -7.78 -2.29
C VAL A 276 -5.42 -6.38 -2.37
N VAL A 277 -5.29 -5.58 -1.31
CA VAL A 277 -5.74 -4.17 -1.31
C VAL A 277 -5.00 -3.38 -2.39
N HIS A 278 -3.68 -3.56 -2.48
CA HIS A 278 -2.86 -2.87 -3.47
C HIS A 278 -3.34 -3.14 -4.89
N VAL A 279 -3.42 -4.41 -5.31
CA VAL A 279 -3.84 -4.82 -6.65
C VAL A 279 -5.24 -4.30 -6.99
N ALA A 280 -6.19 -4.41 -6.05
CA ALA A 280 -7.56 -3.97 -6.28
C ALA A 280 -7.65 -2.44 -6.45
N VAL A 281 -7.00 -1.67 -5.57
CA VAL A 281 -7.02 -0.21 -5.65
C VAL A 281 -6.24 0.29 -6.86
N SER A 282 -5.07 -0.31 -7.17
CA SER A 282 -4.31 0.08 -8.35
C SER A 282 -5.06 -0.20 -9.63
N HIS A 283 -5.86 -1.27 -9.70
CA HIS A 283 -6.70 -1.55 -10.86
C HIS A 283 -7.75 -0.46 -11.09
N ILE A 284 -8.44 -0.04 -10.02
CA ILE A 284 -9.44 1.06 -10.09
C ILE A 284 -8.75 2.36 -10.51
N ALA A 285 -7.62 2.68 -9.87
CA ALA A 285 -6.87 3.90 -10.15
C ALA A 285 -6.35 3.94 -11.60
N HIS A 286 -5.76 2.84 -12.07
CA HIS A 286 -5.21 2.72 -13.42
C HIS A 286 -6.31 2.81 -14.48
N ALA A 287 -7.45 2.12 -14.28
CA ALA A 287 -8.59 2.20 -15.19
C ALA A 287 -9.17 3.62 -15.31
N ARG A 288 -9.21 4.36 -14.21
CA ARG A 288 -9.69 5.74 -14.18
C ARG A 288 -8.72 6.71 -14.85
N LEU A 289 -7.41 6.51 -14.65
CA LEU A 289 -6.37 7.37 -15.23
C LEU A 289 -6.24 7.23 -16.75
N LEU A 290 -6.26 6.01 -17.29
CA LEU A 290 -6.04 5.78 -18.73
C LEU A 290 -7.31 5.73 -19.55
N ARG A 291 -8.40 5.19 -19.00
CA ARG A 291 -9.64 4.94 -19.76
C ARG A 291 -10.79 5.84 -19.35
N GLY A 292 -10.61 6.67 -18.31
CA GLY A 292 -11.72 7.41 -17.70
C GLY A 292 -12.83 6.50 -17.17
N ALA A 293 -12.54 5.20 -16.96
CA ALA A 293 -13.55 4.19 -16.64
C ALA A 293 -13.62 3.96 -15.13
N ASP A 294 -14.83 3.97 -14.57
CA ASP A 294 -15.07 3.62 -13.18
C ASP A 294 -15.26 2.10 -13.02
N VAL A 295 -14.27 1.46 -12.42
CA VAL A 295 -14.34 0.03 -12.04
C VAL A 295 -14.96 -0.08 -10.65
N SER A 296 -15.98 -0.93 -10.51
CA SER A 296 -16.61 -1.14 -9.21
C SER A 296 -15.62 -1.78 -8.21
N ALA A 297 -15.65 -1.31 -6.96
CA ALA A 297 -14.82 -1.88 -5.90
C ALA A 297 -15.10 -3.38 -5.68
N ARG A 298 -16.34 -3.83 -5.91
CA ARG A 298 -16.69 -5.25 -5.82
C ARG A 298 -15.95 -6.08 -6.86
N ASP A 299 -15.89 -5.61 -8.10
CA ASP A 299 -15.26 -6.35 -9.19
C ASP A 299 -13.74 -6.35 -9.07
N ALA A 300 -13.14 -5.21 -8.70
CA ALA A 300 -11.70 -5.11 -8.49
C ALA A 300 -11.21 -6.05 -7.37
N PHE A 301 -11.87 -6.01 -6.20
CA PHE A 301 -11.54 -6.91 -5.09
C PHE A 301 -11.92 -8.37 -5.40
N GLY A 302 -13.01 -8.62 -6.13
CA GLY A 302 -13.39 -9.96 -6.60
C GLY A 302 -12.34 -10.57 -7.53
N ARG A 303 -11.76 -9.78 -8.43
CA ARG A 303 -10.65 -10.20 -9.29
C ARG A 303 -9.38 -10.49 -8.48
N ALA A 304 -9.01 -9.59 -7.56
CA ALA A 304 -7.83 -9.74 -6.70
C ALA A 304 -7.91 -10.99 -5.79
N CYS A 305 -9.07 -11.25 -5.17
CA CYS A 305 -9.29 -12.42 -4.32
C CYS A 305 -9.57 -13.72 -5.10
N GLY A 306 -9.94 -13.63 -6.37
CA GLY A 306 -10.33 -14.76 -7.20
C GLY A 306 -9.21 -15.20 -8.15
N ARG A 307 -9.16 -14.53 -9.31
CA ARG A 307 -8.29 -14.89 -10.44
C ARG A 307 -6.84 -14.50 -10.21
N ALA A 308 -6.61 -13.29 -9.68
CA ALA A 308 -5.27 -12.74 -9.46
C ALA A 308 -4.63 -13.22 -8.14
N PHE A 309 -5.38 -13.94 -7.30
CA PHE A 309 -4.95 -14.27 -5.94
C PHE A 309 -3.65 -15.07 -5.89
N GLY A 310 -3.44 -16.01 -6.81
CA GLY A 310 -2.20 -16.78 -6.86
C GLY A 310 -0.98 -15.91 -7.16
N ASP A 311 -1.13 -14.95 -8.07
CA ASP A 311 -0.09 -13.98 -8.42
C ASP A 311 0.17 -12.98 -7.28
N VAL A 312 -0.88 -12.62 -6.53
CA VAL A 312 -0.73 -11.87 -5.28
C VAL A 312 0.10 -12.67 -4.27
N CYS A 313 -0.16 -13.98 -4.09
CA CYS A 313 0.62 -14.83 -3.20
C CYS A 313 2.09 -14.95 -3.63
N VAL A 314 2.36 -15.09 -4.94
CA VAL A 314 3.73 -15.08 -5.51
C VAL A 314 4.43 -13.77 -5.15
N GLY A 315 3.79 -12.64 -5.45
CA GLY A 315 4.38 -11.33 -5.19
C GLY A 315 4.58 -11.03 -3.71
N SER A 316 3.68 -11.50 -2.83
CA SER A 316 3.85 -11.39 -1.38
C SER A 316 5.02 -12.24 -0.86
N ALA A 317 5.19 -13.45 -1.37
CA ALA A 317 6.33 -14.30 -1.00
C ALA A 317 7.66 -13.71 -1.50
N ALA A 318 7.68 -13.24 -2.75
CA ALA A 318 8.83 -12.58 -3.34
C ALA A 318 9.20 -11.31 -2.58
N ALA A 319 8.24 -10.45 -2.24
CA ALA A 319 8.47 -9.25 -1.44
C ALA A 319 9.04 -9.54 -0.05
N SER A 320 8.60 -10.62 0.61
CA SER A 320 9.16 -11.07 1.89
C SER A 320 10.59 -11.60 1.74
N ALA A 321 10.91 -12.29 0.64
CA ALA A 321 12.27 -12.74 0.33
C ALA A 321 13.20 -11.54 0.00
N VAL A 322 12.71 -10.54 -0.73
CA VAL A 322 13.44 -9.31 -1.09
C VAL A 322 13.96 -8.58 0.16
N GLY A 323 13.11 -8.44 1.18
CA GLY A 323 13.47 -7.79 2.43
C GLY A 323 14.59 -8.52 3.18
N LEU A 324 14.58 -9.85 3.15
CA LEU A 324 15.61 -10.69 3.76
C LEU A 324 16.95 -10.53 3.03
N PHE A 325 16.97 -10.61 1.70
CA PHE A 325 18.20 -10.53 0.90
C PHE A 325 18.82 -9.12 0.87
N ARG A 326 18.02 -8.06 0.82
CA ARG A 326 18.55 -6.68 0.86
C ARG A 326 19.11 -6.32 2.23
N GLY A 327 18.52 -6.84 3.31
CA GLY A 327 19.04 -6.69 4.66
C GLY A 327 20.43 -7.32 4.80
N THR A 328 20.57 -8.57 4.36
CA THR A 328 21.85 -9.31 4.42
C THR A 328 22.92 -8.71 3.50
N ALA A 329 22.57 -8.33 2.26
CA ALA A 329 23.51 -7.74 1.31
C ALA A 329 24.09 -6.41 1.81
N ARG A 330 23.29 -5.56 2.45
CA ARG A 330 23.76 -4.29 3.03
C ARG A 330 24.64 -4.48 4.25
N THR A 331 24.32 -5.43 5.12
CA THR A 331 25.18 -5.78 6.26
C THR A 331 26.51 -6.36 5.79
N MET A 332 26.51 -7.20 4.75
CA MET A 332 27.74 -7.75 4.16
C MET A 332 28.58 -6.66 3.48
N GLY A 333 27.96 -5.72 2.74
CA GLY A 333 28.67 -4.59 2.12
C GLY A 333 29.31 -3.63 3.13
N LEU A 334 28.72 -3.46 4.31
CA LEU A 334 29.30 -2.67 5.41
C LEU A 334 30.47 -3.39 6.11
N LEU A 335 30.44 -4.72 6.13
CA LEU A 335 31.53 -5.56 6.65
C LEU A 335 32.68 -5.71 5.65
N ALA A 336 32.40 -5.54 4.35
CA ALA A 336 33.36 -5.61 3.25
C ALA A 336 34.33 -4.42 3.12
N GLY A 337 34.24 -3.43 4.01
CA GLY A 337 35.12 -2.26 4.05
C GLY A 337 36.60 -2.55 4.39
N GLY A 338 36.99 -3.82 4.54
CA GLY A 338 38.37 -4.26 4.72
C GLY A 338 38.80 -5.23 3.61
N THR A 339 39.58 -4.71 2.65
CA THR A 339 40.68 -5.36 1.89
C THR A 339 40.63 -6.85 1.48
N ASP A 340 39.47 -7.51 1.34
CA ASP A 340 39.38 -8.90 0.86
C ASP A 340 38.71 -9.01 -0.52
N GLU A 341 39.45 -9.49 -1.52
CA GLU A 341 38.97 -9.77 -2.89
C GLU A 341 37.76 -10.73 -2.92
N PHE A 342 37.64 -11.62 -1.93
CA PHE A 342 36.51 -12.56 -1.81
C PHE A 342 35.17 -11.85 -1.54
N MET A 343 35.19 -10.76 -0.76
CA MET A 343 33.98 -9.99 -0.47
C MET A 343 33.52 -9.12 -1.64
N PHE A 344 34.43 -8.74 -2.56
CA PHE A 344 34.09 -8.02 -3.78
C PHE A 344 33.28 -8.90 -4.75
N SER A 345 33.62 -10.19 -4.86
CA SER A 345 32.86 -11.18 -5.66
C SER A 345 31.46 -11.42 -5.12
N CYS A 346 31.32 -11.56 -3.79
CA CYS A 346 30.01 -11.69 -3.15
C CYS A 346 29.15 -10.42 -3.29
N THR A 347 29.77 -9.25 -3.27
CA THR A 347 29.06 -7.96 -3.46
C THR A 347 28.49 -7.85 -4.87
N GLY A 348 29.25 -8.23 -5.90
CA GLY A 348 28.77 -8.28 -7.29
C GLY A 348 27.64 -9.30 -7.50
N CYS A 349 27.72 -10.47 -6.86
CA CYS A 349 26.67 -11.48 -6.90
C CYS A 349 25.37 -11.00 -6.22
N CYS A 350 25.48 -10.41 -5.03
CA CYS A 350 24.33 -9.85 -4.31
C CYS A 350 23.67 -8.69 -5.08
N GLN A 351 24.46 -7.86 -5.76
CA GLN A 351 23.95 -6.79 -6.61
C GLN A 351 23.23 -7.36 -7.84
N GLY A 352 23.80 -8.37 -8.51
CA GLY A 352 23.13 -9.06 -9.62
C GLY A 352 21.82 -9.75 -9.23
N VAL A 353 21.77 -10.35 -8.04
CA VAL A 353 20.52 -10.91 -7.49
C VAL A 353 19.51 -9.79 -7.20
N ALA A 354 19.93 -8.67 -6.62
CA ALA A 354 19.05 -7.54 -6.35
C ALA A 354 18.48 -6.94 -7.64
N ASP A 355 19.26 -6.82 -8.71
CA ASP A 355 18.83 -6.30 -10.00
C ASP A 355 17.80 -7.24 -10.66
N ARG A 356 18.08 -8.55 -10.66
CA ARG A 356 17.13 -9.56 -11.13
C ARG A 356 15.83 -9.54 -10.34
N LEU A 357 15.92 -9.33 -9.04
CA LEU A 357 14.78 -9.28 -8.14
C LEU A 357 13.94 -8.01 -8.34
N VAL A 358 14.54 -6.87 -8.69
CA VAL A 358 13.80 -5.68 -9.12
C VAL A 358 13.10 -5.92 -10.45
N GLU A 359 13.78 -6.54 -11.41
CA GLU A 359 13.22 -6.84 -12.72
C GLU A 359 12.01 -7.80 -12.63
N HIS A 360 12.08 -8.83 -11.78
CA HIS A 360 11.08 -9.91 -11.75
C HIS A 360 10.10 -9.86 -10.56
N ALA A 361 10.37 -9.03 -9.54
CA ALA A 361 9.56 -8.95 -8.32
C ALA A 361 9.40 -7.52 -7.78
N ASN A 362 9.09 -6.58 -8.69
CA ASN A 362 8.75 -5.22 -8.30
C ASN A 362 7.27 -5.04 -7.94
N GLU A 363 7.01 -4.09 -7.04
CA GLU A 363 5.68 -3.72 -6.59
C GLU A 363 4.82 -3.09 -7.70
N TRP A 364 5.43 -2.47 -8.70
CA TRP A 364 4.73 -1.86 -9.83
C TRP A 364 4.02 -2.90 -10.71
N GLY A 365 4.54 -4.13 -10.76
CA GLY A 365 3.92 -5.26 -11.45
C GLY A 365 2.51 -5.59 -10.95
N PHE A 366 2.19 -5.30 -9.68
CA PHE A 366 0.83 -5.48 -9.14
C PHE A 366 -0.23 -4.65 -9.89
N VAL A 367 0.16 -3.51 -10.47
CA VAL A 367 -0.74 -2.69 -11.30
C VAL A 367 -1.15 -3.49 -12.54
N HIS A 368 -0.20 -4.11 -13.24
CA HIS A 368 -0.46 -4.94 -14.43
C HIS A 368 -1.20 -6.25 -14.11
N VAL A 369 -0.94 -6.85 -12.93
CA VAL A 369 -1.73 -7.99 -12.43
C VAL A 369 -3.20 -7.61 -12.31
N GLY A 370 -3.50 -6.44 -11.74
CA GLY A 370 -4.87 -5.94 -11.60
C GLY A 370 -5.50 -5.50 -12.92
N ALA A 371 -4.79 -4.70 -13.71
CA ALA A 371 -5.27 -4.07 -14.93
C ALA A 371 -5.46 -5.04 -16.10
N TYR A 372 -4.49 -5.95 -16.29
CA TYR A 372 -4.42 -6.82 -17.47
C TYR A 372 -4.57 -8.31 -17.13
N GLY A 373 -4.56 -8.69 -15.85
CA GLY A 373 -4.64 -10.10 -15.44
C GLY A 373 -3.39 -10.91 -15.82
N LYS A 374 -2.24 -10.25 -16.00
CA LYS A 374 -0.96 -10.90 -16.28
C LYS A 374 -0.43 -11.61 -15.04
N GLY A 375 0.34 -12.68 -15.23
CA GLY A 375 1.05 -13.34 -14.12
C GLY A 375 2.09 -12.41 -13.48
N PHE A 376 2.31 -12.49 -12.16
CA PHE A 376 3.09 -11.49 -11.40
C PHE A 376 4.49 -11.23 -11.97
N VAL A 377 5.27 -12.27 -12.26
CA VAL A 377 6.65 -12.14 -12.75
C VAL A 377 6.69 -11.39 -14.09
N ARG A 378 5.86 -11.83 -15.05
CA ARG A 378 5.75 -11.17 -16.35
C ARG A 378 5.21 -9.75 -16.25
N ALA A 379 4.27 -9.52 -15.34
CA ALA A 379 3.74 -8.20 -15.06
C ALA A 379 4.83 -7.25 -14.53
N SER A 380 5.71 -7.74 -13.65
CA SER A 380 6.86 -7.01 -13.13
C SER A 380 7.91 -6.72 -14.20
N GLU A 381 8.23 -7.69 -15.06
CA GLU A 381 9.17 -7.52 -16.18
C GLU A 381 8.67 -6.44 -17.15
N ASP A 382 7.38 -6.52 -17.53
CA ASP A 382 6.75 -5.56 -18.43
C ASP A 382 6.79 -4.14 -17.84
N THR A 383 6.40 -3.95 -16.57
CA THR A 383 6.41 -2.61 -15.95
C THR A 383 7.82 -2.05 -15.82
N TRP A 384 8.80 -2.88 -15.43
CA TRP A 384 10.18 -2.44 -15.32
C TRP A 384 10.81 -2.13 -16.68
N GLY A 385 10.48 -2.91 -17.71
CA GLY A 385 10.86 -2.65 -19.09
C GLY A 385 10.34 -1.30 -19.59
N MET A 386 9.07 -0.97 -19.31
CA MET A 386 8.50 0.34 -19.67
C MET A 386 9.21 1.49 -18.95
N PHE A 387 9.51 1.36 -17.66
CA PHE A 387 10.22 2.40 -16.92
C PHE A 387 11.63 2.64 -17.46
N ARG A 388 12.35 1.59 -17.86
CA ARG A 388 13.64 1.69 -18.55
C ARG A 388 13.52 2.45 -19.86
N GLN A 389 12.56 2.08 -20.71
CA GLN A 389 12.33 2.74 -22.00
C GLN A 389 12.01 4.23 -21.84
N ARG A 390 11.32 4.61 -20.75
CA ARG A 390 10.96 5.99 -20.43
C ARG A 390 11.99 6.73 -19.55
N ARG A 391 13.13 6.11 -19.23
CA ARG A 391 14.17 6.63 -18.32
C ARG A 391 13.65 7.05 -16.94
N MET A 392 12.60 6.38 -16.45
CA MET A 392 11.95 6.69 -15.16
C MET A 392 12.62 6.03 -13.96
N GLU A 393 13.69 5.25 -14.14
CA GLU A 393 14.38 4.52 -13.05
C GLU A 393 14.82 5.46 -11.92
N GLY A 394 15.54 6.54 -12.26
CA GLY A 394 15.98 7.53 -11.29
C GLY A 394 14.84 8.29 -10.59
N LEU A 395 13.67 8.39 -11.24
CA LEU A 395 12.47 8.98 -10.64
C LEU A 395 11.85 8.05 -9.61
N ILE A 396 11.76 6.76 -9.94
CA ILE A 396 11.18 5.71 -9.10
C ILE A 396 12.06 5.47 -7.87
N ASP A 397 13.39 5.49 -8.03
CA ASP A 397 14.33 5.37 -6.91
C ASP A 397 14.23 6.54 -5.92
N GLN A 398 13.67 7.67 -6.37
CA GLN A 398 13.41 8.83 -5.53
C GLN A 398 11.98 8.87 -4.97
N ASP A 399 11.13 7.88 -5.27
CA ASP A 399 9.79 7.80 -4.70
C ASP A 399 9.85 7.60 -3.19
N LEU A 400 9.10 8.44 -2.47
CA LEU A 400 9.07 8.45 -1.01
C LEU A 400 7.88 7.67 -0.44
N THR A 401 7.02 7.13 -1.30
CA THR A 401 5.78 6.47 -0.87
C THR A 401 6.07 5.22 -0.06
N GLY A 402 7.06 4.42 -0.46
CA GLY A 402 7.52 3.27 0.33
C GLY A 402 8.01 3.65 1.74
N SER A 403 8.82 4.70 1.83
CA SER A 403 9.33 5.23 3.10
C SER A 403 8.23 5.82 3.97
N PHE A 404 7.28 6.55 3.37
CA PHE A 404 6.10 7.05 4.06
C PHE A 404 5.26 5.92 4.66
N CYS A 405 5.02 4.84 3.91
CA CYS A 405 4.31 3.66 4.41
C CYS A 405 5.07 2.96 5.54
N PHE A 406 6.41 2.92 5.46
CA PHE A 406 7.24 2.36 6.51
C PHE A 406 7.18 3.19 7.80
N LEU A 407 7.39 4.51 7.71
CA LEU A 407 7.39 5.42 8.86
C LEU A 407 6.03 5.50 9.54
N SER A 408 4.95 5.52 8.76
CA SER A 408 3.61 5.52 9.31
C SER A 408 3.29 4.17 9.98
N GLY A 409 3.77 3.06 9.40
CA GLY A 409 3.74 1.74 10.01
C GLY A 409 4.47 1.67 11.35
N THR A 410 5.71 2.18 11.41
CA THR A 410 6.49 2.18 12.66
C THR A 410 5.86 3.08 13.72
N ALA A 411 5.25 4.20 13.33
CA ALA A 411 4.54 5.08 14.25
C ALA A 411 3.31 4.40 14.89
N VAL A 412 2.46 3.76 14.09
CA VAL A 412 1.28 3.04 14.59
C VAL A 412 1.68 1.80 15.38
N GLY A 413 2.69 1.06 14.92
CA GLY A 413 3.28 -0.06 15.66
C GLY A 413 3.76 0.38 17.04
N ALA A 414 4.58 1.43 17.12
CA ALA A 414 5.09 1.93 18.39
C ALA A 414 3.98 2.43 19.31
N THR A 415 2.96 3.11 18.78
CA THR A 415 1.79 3.54 19.55
C THR A 415 1.02 2.35 20.13
N SER A 416 0.81 1.30 19.33
CA SER A 416 0.13 0.07 19.77
C SER A 416 0.94 -0.66 20.83
N ALA A 417 2.26 -0.67 20.69
CA ALA A 417 3.22 -1.21 21.65
C ALA A 417 3.22 -0.44 22.98
N LEU A 418 3.11 0.89 22.95
CA LEU A 418 2.97 1.70 24.15
C LEU A 418 1.68 1.37 24.91
N ILE A 419 0.56 1.23 24.20
CA ILE A 419 -0.74 0.89 24.81
C ILE A 419 -0.72 -0.52 25.42
N GLY A 420 -0.34 -1.54 24.65
CA GLY A 420 -0.31 -2.92 25.11
C GLY A 420 0.76 -3.16 26.18
N GLY A 421 1.94 -2.58 25.98
CA GLY A 421 3.10 -2.70 26.87
C GLY A 421 2.88 -2.03 28.23
N SER A 422 2.39 -0.78 28.24
CA SER A 422 2.09 -0.07 29.49
C SER A 422 1.00 -0.77 30.32
N TRP A 423 -0.04 -1.29 29.67
CA TRP A 423 -1.05 -2.09 30.36
C TRP A 423 -0.44 -3.36 30.95
N MET A 424 0.37 -4.09 30.18
CA MET A 424 1.01 -5.31 30.65
C MET A 424 2.01 -5.07 31.77
N LEU A 425 2.69 -3.92 31.81
CA LEU A 425 3.56 -3.57 32.93
C LEU A 425 2.83 -3.58 34.27
N VAL A 426 1.57 -3.14 34.29
CA VAL A 426 0.74 -3.10 35.50
C VAL A 426 0.18 -4.48 35.84
N VAL A 427 -0.16 -5.28 34.83
CA VAL A 427 -0.84 -6.58 35.03
C VAL A 427 0.13 -7.73 35.28
N ASP A 428 1.20 -7.81 34.49
CA ASP A 428 2.17 -8.90 34.48
C ASP A 428 3.47 -8.48 33.77
N SER A 429 4.38 -7.89 34.54
CA SER A 429 5.66 -7.36 34.03
C SER A 429 6.54 -8.42 33.38
N ALA A 430 6.42 -9.70 33.77
CA ALA A 430 7.21 -10.79 33.20
C ALA A 430 6.89 -11.04 31.71
N ARG A 431 5.66 -10.75 31.29
CA ARG A 431 5.20 -10.93 29.89
C ARG A 431 5.14 -9.63 29.10
N ALA A 432 5.43 -8.49 29.73
CA ALA A 432 5.30 -7.17 29.11
C ALA A 432 6.15 -7.03 27.85
N THR A 433 7.42 -7.44 27.87
CA THR A 433 8.31 -7.34 26.69
C THR A 433 7.75 -8.08 25.47
N GLY A 434 7.24 -9.30 25.65
CA GLY A 434 6.67 -10.09 24.56
C GLY A 434 5.41 -9.45 23.96
N VAL A 435 4.52 -8.91 24.80
CA VAL A 435 3.32 -8.21 24.34
C VAL A 435 3.66 -6.90 23.66
N THR A 436 4.64 -6.13 24.16
CA THR A 436 5.11 -4.89 23.52
C THR A 436 5.64 -5.17 22.12
N VAL A 437 6.49 -6.19 21.95
CA VAL A 437 7.03 -6.58 20.64
C VAL A 437 5.91 -7.07 19.71
N TYR A 438 4.99 -7.90 20.21
CA TYR A 438 3.83 -8.35 19.43
C TYR A 438 2.97 -7.17 18.95
N ALA A 439 2.61 -6.26 19.85
CA ALA A 439 1.77 -5.11 19.55
C ALA A 439 2.44 -4.18 18.54
N PHE A 440 3.77 -4.03 18.61
CA PHE A 440 4.54 -3.32 17.59
C PHE A 440 4.40 -3.96 16.21
N VAL A 441 4.70 -5.26 16.10
CA VAL A 441 4.70 -5.99 14.82
C VAL A 441 3.30 -5.99 14.18
N VAL A 442 2.26 -6.27 14.97
CA VAL A 442 0.88 -6.28 14.46
C VAL A 442 0.41 -4.88 14.09
N GLY A 443 0.69 -3.87 14.92
CA GLY A 443 0.35 -2.49 14.61
C GLY A 443 1.02 -1.99 13.34
N TYR A 444 2.29 -2.37 13.12
CA TYR A 444 3.01 -2.10 11.88
C TYR A 444 2.32 -2.73 10.67
N PHE A 445 1.98 -4.03 10.72
CA PHE A 445 1.36 -4.70 9.57
C PHE A 445 -0.05 -4.18 9.26
N ILE A 446 -0.88 -3.93 10.29
CA ILE A 446 -2.23 -3.37 10.10
C ILE A 446 -2.14 -2.00 9.40
N MET A 447 -1.19 -1.16 9.82
CA MET A 447 -0.99 0.13 9.18
C MET A 447 -0.44 0.01 7.74
N ARG A 448 0.43 -0.97 7.47
CA ARG A 448 0.89 -1.25 6.10
C ARG A 448 -0.23 -1.70 5.17
N ILE A 449 -1.23 -2.40 5.67
CA ILE A 449 -2.44 -2.76 4.91
C ILE A 449 -3.27 -1.50 4.62
N ALA A 450 -3.45 -0.62 5.60
CA ALA A 450 -4.19 0.64 5.40
C ALA A 450 -3.50 1.54 4.35
N MET A 451 -2.18 1.71 4.45
CA MET A 451 -1.38 2.50 3.51
C MET A 451 -1.23 1.88 2.12
N ALA A 452 -1.65 0.62 1.92
CA ALA A 452 -1.67 0.00 0.59
C ALA A 452 -2.58 0.77 -0.38
N TRP A 453 -3.61 1.46 0.10
CA TRP A 453 -4.46 2.29 -0.76
C TRP A 453 -3.69 3.49 -1.36
N PRO A 454 -3.20 4.47 -0.59
CA PRO A 454 -2.48 5.61 -1.18
C PRO A 454 -1.24 5.15 -1.96
N GLN A 455 -0.56 4.09 -1.51
CA GLN A 455 0.56 3.51 -2.24
C GLN A 455 0.16 2.96 -3.61
N ALA A 456 -0.97 2.25 -3.70
CA ALA A 456 -1.50 1.76 -4.96
C ALA A 456 -1.90 2.87 -5.93
N CYS A 457 -2.41 4.00 -5.42
CA CYS A 457 -2.70 5.16 -6.26
C CYS A 457 -1.42 5.71 -6.92
N VAL A 458 -0.34 5.85 -6.15
CA VAL A 458 0.96 6.32 -6.70
C VAL A 458 1.54 5.30 -7.67
N SER A 459 1.43 3.99 -7.37
CA SER A 459 1.81 2.92 -8.29
C SER A 459 1.09 3.01 -9.62
N ALA A 460 -0.24 3.14 -9.58
CA ALA A 460 -1.06 3.27 -10.77
C ALA A 460 -0.73 4.55 -11.56
N TYR A 461 -0.45 5.66 -10.87
CA TYR A 461 -0.11 6.92 -11.51
C TYR A 461 1.22 6.87 -12.28
N HIS A 462 2.28 6.29 -11.70
CA HIS A 462 3.55 6.13 -12.42
C HIS A 462 3.44 5.15 -13.60
N VAL A 463 2.73 4.03 -13.43
CA VAL A 463 2.52 3.05 -14.51
C VAL A 463 1.68 3.65 -15.63
N ALA A 464 0.60 4.37 -15.29
CA ALA A 464 -0.26 5.00 -16.29
C ALA A 464 0.50 6.04 -17.12
N TYR A 465 1.37 6.84 -16.48
CA TYR A 465 2.23 7.77 -17.20
C TYR A 465 3.25 7.08 -18.11
N ALA A 466 3.81 5.93 -17.69
CA ALA A 466 4.75 5.18 -18.51
C ALA A 466 4.09 4.64 -19.80
N GLU A 467 2.81 4.23 -19.69
CA GLU A 467 1.98 3.79 -20.81
C GLU A 467 1.59 4.95 -21.72
N ASP A 468 0.97 6.02 -21.17
CA ASP A 468 0.62 7.23 -21.92
C ASP A 468 1.20 8.51 -21.27
N PRO A 469 2.32 9.03 -21.77
CA PRO A 469 2.97 10.23 -21.24
C PRO A 469 2.18 11.52 -21.46
N ARG A 470 1.13 11.50 -22.29
CA ARG A 470 0.31 12.69 -22.57
C ARG A 470 -0.63 13.03 -21.40
N SER A 471 -0.75 12.14 -20.42
CA SER A 471 -1.69 12.29 -19.31
C SER A 471 -1.28 13.32 -18.25
N ASP A 472 0.00 13.71 -18.12
CA ASP A 472 0.44 14.68 -17.10
C ASP A 472 1.73 15.46 -17.46
N SER A 473 1.79 16.72 -17.03
CA SER A 473 2.95 17.62 -17.15
C SER A 473 3.94 17.53 -15.97
N THR A 474 3.52 16.96 -14.84
CA THR A 474 4.25 16.94 -13.56
C THR A 474 5.47 16.01 -13.59
N ILE A 475 5.32 14.80 -14.16
CA ILE A 475 6.43 13.85 -14.30
C ILE A 475 7.49 14.32 -15.30
N PRO A 476 7.15 14.79 -16.52
CA PRO A 476 8.14 15.27 -17.47
C PRO A 476 8.91 16.51 -16.99
N GLN A 477 8.33 17.33 -16.11
CA GLN A 477 9.06 18.44 -15.49
C GLN A 477 10.16 17.93 -14.57
N ARG A 478 9.89 16.94 -13.71
CA ARG A 478 10.91 16.35 -12.84
C ARG A 478 11.98 15.58 -13.59
N LEU A 479 11.60 14.86 -14.64
CA LEU A 479 12.56 14.12 -15.45
C LEU A 479 13.63 15.06 -16.04
N ARG A 480 13.19 16.22 -16.55
CA ARG A 480 14.09 17.28 -17.06
C ARG A 480 14.98 17.90 -15.97
N GLU A 481 14.48 18.00 -14.73
CA GLU A 481 15.28 18.49 -13.60
C GLU A 481 16.36 17.48 -13.21
N LEU A 482 16.03 16.18 -13.21
CA LEU A 482 17.00 15.10 -12.96
C LEU A 482 18.06 15.00 -14.06
N GLU A 483 17.67 15.17 -15.32
CA GLU A 483 18.62 15.19 -16.45
C GLU A 483 19.58 16.39 -16.41
N ARG A 484 19.16 17.52 -15.82
CA ARG A 484 19.99 18.74 -15.66
C ARG A 484 20.87 18.72 -14.42
N SER A 485 20.59 17.86 -13.46
CA SER A 485 21.38 17.68 -12.25
C SER A 485 21.84 16.23 -12.15
N PRO A 486 22.76 15.78 -13.03
CA PRO A 486 23.40 14.48 -12.87
C PRO A 486 24.20 14.55 -11.57
N HIS A 487 23.70 13.88 -10.53
CA HIS A 487 24.44 13.65 -9.30
C HIS A 487 25.46 12.55 -9.51
#